data_AF-A0A380H285-F1
#
_entry.id   AF-A0A380H285-F1
#
_cell.length_a   1.000
_cell.length_b   1.000
_cell.length_c   1.000
_cell.angle_alpha   90.00
_cell.angle_beta   90.00
_cell.angle_gamma   90.00
#
_symmetry.space_group_name_H-M   'P 1'
#
loop_
_entity.id
_entity.type
_entity.pdbx_description
1 polymer ?
#
loop_
_entity_poly.entity_id
_entity_poly.type
_entity_poly.pdbx_seq_one_letter_code
_entity_poly.pdbx_strand_id
1 'polypeptide(L)'
;MDRENKRGDKLSWQLLYIADPDYMVKPPFFIQWNDSDEYREEQFKKFYQLTFTIETVIISSEKRRDTVENWKKWYDMKEISQTDGYTDLTLANDDTCFRIEDGKESDYQSIILKDSQTTAPYSVYIRGAKYRFEPNYS
;
A
#
# COMPACT_ATOMS: atom_id res chain seq x y z
N MET A 1 11.14 -17.21 -4.67
CA MET A 1 10.72 -17.51 -3.28
C MET A 1 9.49 -18.39 -3.33
N ASP A 2 9.25 -19.18 -2.29
CA ASP A 2 8.09 -20.07 -2.24
C ASP A 2 7.65 -20.34 -0.80
N ARG A 3 6.39 -20.74 -0.65
CA ARG A 3 5.80 -21.19 0.61
C ARG A 3 4.82 -22.33 0.36
N GLU A 4 4.87 -23.32 1.23
CA GLU A 4 3.90 -24.41 1.27
C GLU A 4 2.78 -24.10 2.27
N ASN A 5 1.53 -24.34 1.89
CA ASN A 5 0.39 -24.22 2.78
C ASN A 5 0.20 -25.49 3.62
N LYS A 6 -0.74 -25.48 4.59
CA LYS A 6 -1.00 -26.64 5.47
C LYS A 6 -1.51 -27.90 4.75
N ARG A 7 -1.91 -27.78 3.48
CA ARG A 7 -2.42 -28.88 2.64
C ARG A 7 -1.34 -29.46 1.72
N GLY A 8 -0.13 -28.89 1.72
CA GLY A 8 0.96 -29.28 0.84
C GLY A 8 1.00 -28.52 -0.48
N ASP A 9 0.07 -27.57 -0.71
CA ASP A 9 0.09 -26.78 -1.95
C ASP A 9 1.22 -25.75 -1.89
N LYS A 10 2.04 -25.71 -2.94
CA LYS A 10 3.17 -24.80 -3.05
C LYS A 10 2.79 -23.54 -3.84
N LEU A 11 2.92 -22.38 -3.21
CA LEU A 11 2.80 -21.08 -3.85
C LEU A 11 4.20 -20.50 -4.09
N SER A 12 4.45 -19.92 -5.27
CA SER A 12 5.77 -19.39 -5.63
C SER A 12 5.69 -18.04 -6.34
N TRP A 13 6.71 -17.21 -6.12
CA TRP A 13 6.80 -15.85 -6.63
C TRP A 13 8.24 -15.35 -6.73
N GLN A 14 8.45 -14.29 -7.51
CA GLN A 14 9.70 -13.56 -7.65
C GLN A 14 9.55 -12.18 -7.00
N LEU A 15 10.62 -11.67 -6.40
CA LEU A 15 10.68 -10.34 -5.80
C LEU A 15 11.82 -9.55 -6.43
N LEU A 16 11.57 -8.27 -6.71
CA LEU A 16 12.58 -7.31 -7.16
C LEU A 16 12.60 -6.11 -6.22
N TYR A 17 13.79 -5.77 -5.73
CA TYR A 17 14.01 -4.68 -4.78
C TYR A 17 14.80 -3.55 -5.44
N ILE A 18 14.44 -2.32 -5.11
CA ILE A 18 15.26 -1.15 -5.43
C ILE A 18 16.32 -1.00 -4.34
N ALA A 19 17.59 -1.07 -4.75
CA ALA A 19 18.73 -0.93 -3.87
C ALA A 19 19.30 0.50 -3.96
N ASP A 20 18.57 1.45 -3.40
CA ASP A 20 19.08 2.82 -3.18
C ASP A 20 19.63 2.90 -1.75
N PRO A 21 20.91 3.22 -1.50
CA PRO A 21 21.42 3.40 -0.15
C PRO A 21 20.86 4.66 0.55
N ASP A 22 20.35 5.63 -0.21
CA ASP A 22 19.96 6.96 0.28
C ASP A 22 18.44 7.10 0.46
N TYR A 23 17.69 5.99 0.44
CA TYR A 23 16.25 6.06 0.68
C TYR A 23 15.95 6.57 2.11
N MET A 24 14.96 7.45 2.22
CA MET A 24 14.45 7.92 3.52
C MET A 24 13.42 6.94 4.06
N VAL A 25 12.46 6.58 3.20
CA VAL A 25 11.47 5.53 3.46
C VAL A 25 11.87 4.30 2.66
N LYS A 26 11.83 3.12 3.30
CA LYS A 26 12.14 1.86 2.63
C LYS A 26 11.31 1.71 1.34
N PRO A 27 11.95 1.57 0.15
CA PRO A 27 11.25 1.56 -1.12
C PRO A 27 10.27 0.37 -1.19
N PRO A 28 9.06 0.59 -1.73
CA PRO A 28 8.22 -0.50 -2.20
C PRO A 28 9.01 -1.46 -3.12
N PHE A 29 8.65 -2.73 -3.09
CA PHE A 29 9.25 -3.77 -3.94
C PHE A 29 8.23 -4.28 -4.95
N PHE A 30 8.71 -4.90 -6.01
CA PHE A 30 7.85 -5.56 -6.99
C PHE A 30 7.71 -7.04 -6.67
N ILE A 31 6.52 -7.58 -6.89
CA ILE A 31 6.23 -9.01 -6.77
C ILE A 31 5.64 -9.51 -8.09
N GLN A 32 6.13 -10.67 -8.55
CA GLN A 32 5.56 -11.40 -9.67
C GLN A 32 5.20 -12.80 -9.20
N TRP A 33 3.92 -13.13 -9.23
CA TRP A 33 3.45 -14.49 -8.97
C TRP A 33 3.77 -15.38 -10.16
N ASN A 34 4.07 -16.66 -9.91
CA ASN A 34 4.31 -17.62 -10.98
C ASN A 34 3.01 -18.05 -11.68
N ASP A 35 1.89 -18.00 -10.96
CA ASP A 35 0.56 -18.21 -11.51
C ASP A 35 0.10 -16.97 -12.30
N SER A 36 -0.75 -17.15 -13.31
CA SER A 36 -1.38 -16.02 -14.01
C SER A 36 -2.30 -15.23 -13.08
N ASP A 37 -2.50 -13.94 -13.37
CA ASP A 37 -3.37 -13.10 -12.56
C ASP A 37 -4.82 -13.62 -12.52
N GLU A 38 -5.33 -14.16 -13.63
CA GLU A 38 -6.69 -14.73 -13.69
C GLU A 38 -6.83 -15.97 -12.79
N TYR A 39 -5.85 -16.87 -12.86
CA TYR A 39 -5.85 -18.06 -12.03
C TYR A 39 -5.73 -17.69 -10.56
N ARG A 40 -4.84 -16.76 -10.22
CA ARG A 40 -4.65 -16.26 -8.85
C ARG A 40 -5.93 -15.64 -8.32
N GLU A 41 -6.58 -14.78 -9.10
CA GLU A 41 -7.85 -14.14 -8.74
C GLU A 41 -8.92 -15.18 -8.40
N GLU A 42 -9.10 -16.20 -9.25
CA GLU A 42 -10.06 -17.27 -9.01
C GLU A 42 -9.76 -18.07 -7.73
N GLN A 43 -8.48 -18.39 -7.48
CA GLN A 43 -8.07 -19.15 -6.30
C GLN A 43 -8.32 -18.39 -4.99
N PHE A 44 -8.09 -17.08 -4.99
CA PHE A 44 -8.19 -16.25 -3.78
C PHE A 44 -9.55 -15.60 -3.56
N LYS A 45 -10.43 -15.56 -4.57
CA LYS A 45 -11.76 -14.94 -4.49
C LYS A 45 -12.57 -15.35 -3.25
N LYS A 46 -12.51 -16.63 -2.85
CA LYS A 46 -13.21 -17.16 -1.67
C LYS A 46 -12.72 -16.59 -0.33
N PHE A 47 -11.54 -15.97 -0.30
CA PHE A 47 -10.95 -15.35 0.89
C PHE A 47 -11.09 -13.83 0.91
N TYR A 48 -11.59 -13.23 -0.17
CA TYR A 48 -11.74 -11.78 -0.24
C TYR A 48 -12.84 -11.29 0.70
N GLN A 49 -12.51 -10.27 1.47
CA GLN A 49 -13.44 -9.57 2.34
C GLN A 49 -13.90 -8.30 1.63
N LEU A 50 -14.81 -8.46 0.66
CA LEU A 50 -15.26 -7.40 -0.25
C LEU A 50 -15.99 -6.22 0.43
N THR A 51 -16.24 -6.33 1.72
CA THR A 51 -16.69 -5.23 2.57
C THR A 51 -15.66 -4.11 2.69
N PHE A 52 -14.37 -4.45 2.54
CA PHE A 52 -13.25 -3.54 2.69
C PHE A 52 -12.58 -3.23 1.35
N THR A 53 -12.14 -1.99 1.19
CA THR A 53 -11.28 -1.55 0.08
C THR A 53 -10.14 -0.72 0.65
N ILE A 54 -8.90 -0.99 0.23
CA ILE A 54 -7.77 -0.14 0.59
C ILE A 54 -7.90 1.16 -0.21
N GLU A 55 -7.97 2.29 0.49
CA GLU A 55 -8.10 3.61 -0.15
C GLU A 55 -6.78 4.35 -0.12
N THR A 56 -6.10 4.35 1.01
CA THR A 56 -4.88 5.15 1.18
C THR A 56 -3.85 4.43 2.04
N VAL A 57 -2.60 4.45 1.61
CA VAL A 57 -1.43 4.16 2.44
C VAL A 57 -0.80 5.50 2.82
N ILE A 58 -0.62 5.74 4.12
CA ILE A 58 0.00 6.95 4.66
C ILE A 58 1.43 6.64 5.06
N ILE A 59 2.34 7.43 4.52
CA ILE A 59 3.79 7.36 4.71
C ILE A 59 4.24 8.68 5.31
N SER A 60 4.96 8.63 6.42
CA SER A 60 5.66 9.79 6.97
C SER A 60 7.07 9.83 6.42
N SER A 61 7.58 11.02 6.09
CA SER A 61 8.95 11.22 5.63
C SER A 61 9.54 12.50 6.19
N GLU A 62 10.79 12.42 6.65
CA GLU A 62 11.59 13.59 7.04
C GLU A 62 12.02 14.43 5.83
N LYS A 63 12.01 13.83 4.62
CA LYS A 63 12.28 14.51 3.36
C LYS A 63 11.21 14.11 2.33
N ARG A 64 10.00 14.60 2.53
CA ARG A 64 8.84 14.32 1.66
C ARG A 64 9.15 14.54 0.18
N ARG A 65 9.74 15.68 -0.17
CA ARG A 65 10.08 16.01 -1.57
C ARG A 65 10.96 14.94 -2.21
N ASP A 66 12.04 14.53 -1.55
CA ASP A 66 12.96 13.52 -2.10
C ASP A 66 12.26 12.16 -2.23
N THR A 67 11.41 11.80 -1.26
CA THR A 67 10.63 10.56 -1.28
C THR A 67 9.64 10.55 -2.45
N VAL A 68 8.91 11.65 -2.65
CA VAL A 68 7.96 11.84 -3.75
C VAL A 68 8.66 11.71 -5.10
N GLU A 69 9.77 12.42 -5.32
CA GLU A 69 10.47 12.40 -6.60
C GLU A 69 11.09 11.03 -6.90
N ASN A 70 11.59 10.34 -5.87
CA ASN A 70 12.05 8.96 -6.01
C ASN A 70 10.91 8.02 -6.41
N TRP A 71 9.74 8.13 -5.78
CA TRP A 71 8.60 7.26 -6.08
C TRP A 71 8.00 7.51 -7.47
N LYS A 72 7.93 8.78 -7.90
CA LYS A 72 7.60 9.14 -9.29
C LYS A 72 8.58 8.48 -10.27
N LYS A 73 9.89 8.59 -10.00
CA LYS A 73 10.94 8.04 -10.87
C LYS A 73 10.94 6.52 -10.95
N TRP A 74 10.74 5.83 -9.82
CA TRP A 74 10.88 4.39 -9.74
C TRP A 74 9.64 3.62 -10.13
N TYR A 75 8.46 4.16 -9.82
CA TYR A 75 7.18 3.46 -9.98
C TYR A 75 6.29 4.12 -11.04
N ASP A 76 6.76 5.17 -11.71
CA ASP A 76 5.98 5.98 -12.66
C ASP A 76 4.66 6.50 -12.04
N MET A 77 4.73 6.83 -10.75
CA MET A 77 3.58 7.35 -10.01
C MET A 77 3.26 8.78 -10.44
N LYS A 78 1.97 9.09 -10.44
CA LYS A 78 1.44 10.43 -10.74
C LYS A 78 1.03 11.12 -9.46
N GLU A 79 1.31 12.41 -9.39
CA GLU A 79 0.80 13.27 -8.33
C GLU A 79 -0.67 13.60 -8.59
N ILE A 80 -1.51 13.38 -7.58
CA ILE A 80 -2.95 13.67 -7.64
C ILE A 80 -3.35 14.88 -6.80
N SER A 81 -2.60 15.16 -5.73
CA SER A 81 -2.78 16.38 -4.95
C SER A 81 -1.50 16.73 -4.17
N GLN A 82 -1.32 18.02 -3.89
CA GLN A 82 -0.24 18.50 -3.05
C GLN A 82 -0.76 19.61 -2.12
N THR A 83 -0.34 19.56 -0.87
CA THR A 83 -0.53 20.60 0.14
C THR A 83 0.79 20.94 0.81
N ASP A 84 0.74 21.91 1.73
CA ASP A 84 1.88 22.26 2.57
C ASP A 84 2.31 21.11 3.50
N GLY A 85 1.42 20.15 3.83
CA GLY A 85 1.71 19.06 4.77
C GLY A 85 1.83 17.67 4.15
N TYR A 86 1.35 17.46 2.92
CA TYR A 86 1.41 16.15 2.26
C TYR A 86 1.37 16.24 0.74
N THR A 87 1.81 15.17 0.07
CA THR A 87 1.66 14.94 -1.36
C THR A 87 1.02 13.57 -1.58
N ASP A 88 -0.04 13.52 -2.36
CA ASP A 88 -0.71 12.27 -2.71
C ASP A 88 -0.25 11.80 -4.09
N LEU A 89 0.12 10.53 -4.17
CA LEU A 89 0.53 9.84 -5.39
C LEU A 89 -0.44 8.70 -5.73
N THR A 90 -0.51 8.32 -7.00
CA THR A 90 -1.19 7.09 -7.45
C THR A 90 -0.40 6.40 -8.57
N LEU A 91 -0.62 5.11 -8.75
CA LEU A 91 -0.16 4.37 -9.93
C LEU A 91 -1.14 4.59 -11.10
N ALA A 92 -0.65 4.46 -12.34
CA ALA A 92 -1.48 4.69 -13.52
C ALA A 92 -2.69 3.74 -13.66
N ASN A 93 -2.62 2.56 -13.07
CA ASN A 93 -3.62 1.48 -13.19
C ASN A 93 -4.15 1.03 -11.82
N ASP A 94 -4.13 1.90 -10.80
CA ASP A 94 -4.60 1.61 -9.45
C ASP A 94 -5.34 2.84 -8.88
N ASP A 95 -6.35 2.58 -8.06
CA ASP A 95 -7.13 3.61 -7.36
C ASP A 95 -6.59 3.88 -5.95
N THR A 96 -5.59 3.12 -5.51
CA THR A 96 -4.95 3.28 -4.19
C THR A 96 -4.12 4.57 -4.14
N CYS A 97 -4.45 5.43 -3.18
CA CYS A 97 -3.68 6.64 -2.89
C CYS A 97 -2.45 6.33 -2.00
N PHE A 98 -1.30 6.88 -2.34
CA PHE A 98 -0.11 6.88 -1.49
C PHE A 98 0.13 8.31 -1.00
N ARG A 99 -0.26 8.59 0.24
CA ARG A 99 -0.05 9.89 0.88
C ARG A 99 1.31 9.92 1.55
N ILE A 100 2.21 10.78 1.06
CA ILE A 100 3.49 11.06 1.69
C ILE A 100 3.36 12.39 2.45
N GLU A 101 3.38 12.34 3.77
CA GLU A 101 3.27 13.50 4.66
C GLU A 101 4.61 13.84 5.32
N ASP A 102 4.78 15.11 5.67
CA ASP A 102 5.94 15.56 6.44
C ASP A 102 5.87 14.98 7.86
N GLY A 103 6.95 14.37 8.34
CA GLY A 103 7.01 13.88 9.71
C GLY A 103 8.43 13.77 10.26
N LYS A 104 8.52 13.50 11.56
CA LYS A 104 9.81 13.45 12.28
C LYS A 104 10.59 12.16 12.05
N GLU A 105 9.92 11.12 11.56
CA GLU A 105 10.49 9.82 11.27
C GLU A 105 10.00 9.37 9.89
N SER A 106 10.84 8.63 9.18
CA SER A 106 10.55 8.13 7.84
C SER A 106 10.07 6.68 7.89
N ASP A 107 8.75 6.43 7.85
CA ASP A 107 8.16 5.08 7.95
C ASP A 107 6.71 5.02 7.42
N TYR A 108 6.21 3.81 7.20
CA TYR A 108 4.81 3.51 6.88
C TYR A 108 3.93 3.64 8.13
N GLN A 109 3.07 4.66 8.17
CA GLN A 109 2.35 5.05 9.37
C GLN A 109 0.99 4.36 9.51
N SER A 110 0.19 4.37 8.44
CA SER A 110 -1.17 3.83 8.52
C SER A 110 -1.75 3.45 7.17
N ILE A 111 -2.80 2.65 7.21
CA ILE A 111 -3.65 2.35 6.05
C ILE A 111 -5.06 2.83 6.35
N ILE A 112 -5.70 3.49 5.39
CA ILE A 112 -7.13 3.80 5.39
C ILE A 112 -7.84 2.74 4.54
N LEU A 113 -8.79 2.06 5.17
CA LEU A 113 -9.70 1.11 4.56
C LEU A 113 -11.08 1.74 4.52
N LYS A 114 -11.68 1.78 3.34
CA LYS A 114 -13.12 1.97 3.20
C LYS A 114 -13.84 0.72 3.69
N ASP A 115 -14.82 0.91 4.57
CA ASP A 115 -15.66 -0.16 5.13
C ASP A 115 -17.12 0.15 4.81
N SER A 116 -17.72 -0.69 3.97
CA SER A 116 -19.13 -0.56 3.55
C SER A 116 -20.14 -0.85 4.66
N GLN A 117 -19.74 -1.40 5.80
CA GLN A 117 -20.62 -1.76 6.91
C GLN A 117 -20.51 -0.82 8.11
N THR A 118 -19.50 0.06 8.16
CA THR A 118 -19.39 1.05 9.23
C THR A 118 -20.14 2.34 8.89
N THR A 119 -20.73 2.97 9.91
CA THR A 119 -21.42 4.26 9.81
C THR A 119 -20.61 5.42 10.39
N ALA A 120 -19.53 5.12 11.09
CA ALA A 120 -18.64 6.11 11.68
C ALA A 120 -17.18 5.67 11.53
N PRO A 121 -16.24 6.62 11.34
CA PRO A 121 -14.83 6.29 11.23
C PRO A 121 -14.27 5.80 12.58
N TYR A 122 -13.36 4.83 12.53
CA TYR A 122 -12.64 4.35 13.70
C TYR A 122 -11.19 4.00 13.37
N SER A 123 -10.37 3.79 14.41
CA SER A 123 -8.95 3.43 14.26
C SER A 123 -8.57 2.31 15.22
N VAL A 124 -7.79 1.37 14.73
CA VAL A 124 -7.21 0.28 15.52
C VAL A 124 -5.70 0.42 15.49
N TYR A 125 -5.11 0.53 16.69
CA TYR A 125 -3.66 0.54 16.87
C TYR A 125 -3.24 -0.83 17.42
N ILE A 126 -2.46 -1.58 16.64
CA ILE A 126 -2.06 -2.92 17.02
C ILE A 126 -0.65 -3.20 16.51
N ARG A 127 0.23 -3.65 17.43
CA ARG A 127 1.61 -4.05 17.13
C ARG A 127 2.43 -2.98 16.37
N GLY A 128 2.22 -1.71 16.70
CA GLY A 128 2.93 -0.59 16.08
C GLY A 128 2.33 -0.10 14.76
N ALA A 129 1.32 -0.78 14.21
CA ALA A 129 0.60 -0.33 13.02
C ALA A 129 -0.73 0.34 13.39
N LYS A 130 -1.14 1.32 12.57
CA LYS A 130 -2.45 1.97 12.65
C LYS A 130 -3.30 1.59 11.43
N TYR A 131 -4.48 1.03 11.69
CA TYR A 131 -5.50 0.75 10.68
C TYR A 131 -6.67 1.69 10.90
N ARG A 132 -6.98 2.51 9.90
CA ARG A 132 -8.11 3.44 9.90
C ARG A 132 -9.22 2.85 9.05
N PHE A 133 -10.45 2.91 9.55
CA PHE A 133 -11.63 2.43 8.86
C PHE A 133 -12.58 3.60 8.69
N GLU A 134 -13.03 3.83 7.46
CA GLU A 134 -13.89 4.97 7.11
C GLU A 134 -15.13 4.48 6.34
N PRO A 135 -16.31 5.08 6.56
CA PRO A 135 -17.50 4.75 5.78
C PRO A 135 -17.32 5.04 4.29
N ASN A 136 -18.07 4.32 3.46
CA ASN A 136 -18.31 4.73 2.07
C ASN A 136 -19.28 5.93 2.08
N TYR A 137 -18.77 7.16 2.07
CA TYR A 137 -19.62 8.31 1.82
C TYR A 137 -20.00 8.31 0.34
N SER A 138 -21.30 8.15 0.08
CA SER A 138 -21.94 8.28 -1.24
C SER A 138 -21.96 9.73 -1.71
#